data_AF-B2AET0-F1
#
_entry.id   AF-B2AET0-F1
#
_cell.length_a   1.000
_cell.length_b   1.000
_cell.length_c   1.000
_cell.angle_alpha   90.00
_cell.angle_beta   90.00
_cell.angle_gamma   90.00
#
_symmetry.space_group_name_H-M   'P 1'
#
loop_
_entity.id
_entity.type
_entity.pdbx_description
1 polymer ?
#
loop_
_entity_poly.entity_id
_entity_poly.type
_entity_poly.pdbx_seq_one_letter_code
_entity_poly.pdbx_strand_id
1 'polypeptide(L)'
;MTRAVRAIVELFHALNREDKVNPQILAFSISHDHRSVRIYGHYPVIAGNDTIYYRHPIHTYYFTTLDGRDKWTAYQFTKNVYDTWMPAHFKNICSAIDQLPSNLDFDVPPLSEAT
;
A
#
# COMPACT_ATOMS: atom_id res chain seq x y z
N MET A 1 3.56 -4.57 -4.89
CA MET A 1 3.39 -4.10 -3.49
C MET A 1 2.44 -4.99 -2.69
N THR A 2 2.22 -6.25 -3.07
CA THR A 2 1.26 -7.14 -2.41
C THR A 2 1.65 -7.47 -0.97
N ARG A 3 2.94 -7.65 -0.65
CA ARG A 3 3.39 -7.98 0.71
C ARG A 3 3.08 -6.89 1.75
N ALA A 4 3.37 -5.63 1.43
CA ALA A 4 3.10 -4.51 2.33
C ALA A 4 1.59 -4.30 2.56
N VAL A 5 0.80 -4.34 1.49
CA VAL A 5 -0.66 -4.20 1.58
C VAL A 5 -1.26 -5.39 2.35
N ARG A 6 -0.77 -6.61 2.12
CA ARG A 6 -1.22 -7.81 2.85
C ARG A 6 -0.98 -7.70 4.34
N ALA A 7 0.21 -7.29 4.78
CA ALA A 7 0.51 -7.14 6.21
C ALA A 7 -0.44 -6.15 6.90
N ILE A 8 -0.81 -5.05 6.22
CA ILE A 8 -1.80 -4.09 6.74
C ILE A 8 -3.19 -4.74 6.81
N VAL A 9 -3.59 -5.49 5.79
CA VAL A 9 -4.88 -6.19 5.80
C VAL A 9 -4.94 -7.21 6.94
N GLU A 10 -3.92 -8.04 7.09
CA GLU A 10 -3.83 -9.06 8.16
C GLU A 10 -3.93 -8.41 9.55
N LEU A 11 -3.24 -7.29 9.76
CA LEU A 11 -3.32 -6.50 11.01
C LEU A 11 -4.75 -6.04 11.31
N PHE A 12 -5.45 -5.49 10.32
CA PHE A 12 -6.82 -4.98 10.51
C PHE A 12 -7.86 -6.11 10.59
N HIS A 13 -7.62 -7.23 9.90
CA HIS A 13 -8.45 -8.42 9.96
C HIS A 13 -8.41 -9.07 11.35
N ALA A 14 -7.23 -9.14 11.98
CA ALA A 14 -7.08 -9.63 13.36
C ALA A 14 -7.93 -8.84 14.39
N LEU A 15 -8.36 -7.63 14.05
CA LEU A 15 -9.16 -6.74 14.88
C LEU A 15 -10.62 -6.63 14.43
N ASN A 16 -11.05 -7.36 13.39
CA ASN A 16 -12.35 -7.20 12.72
C ASN A 16 -12.61 -5.74 12.26
N ARG A 17 -11.58 -5.08 11.71
CA ARG A 17 -11.60 -3.68 11.24
C ARG A 17 -11.35 -3.56 9.73
N GLU A 18 -11.82 -4.53 8.97
CA GLU A 18 -11.65 -4.62 7.52
C GLU A 18 -12.29 -3.45 6.78
N ASP A 19 -13.34 -2.84 7.35
CA ASP A 19 -14.01 -1.64 6.82
C ASP A 19 -13.06 -0.44 6.67
N LYS A 20 -11.98 -0.40 7.46
CA LYS A 20 -10.96 0.66 7.38
C LYS A 20 -10.01 0.48 6.20
N VAL A 21 -9.94 -0.72 5.62
CA VAL A 21 -8.97 -1.07 4.59
C VAL A 21 -9.61 -1.54 3.29
N ASN A 22 -10.89 -1.91 3.29
CA ASN A 22 -11.64 -2.42 2.13
C ASN A 22 -12.59 -1.37 1.52
N PRO A 23 -12.45 -0.97 0.25
CA PRO A 23 -11.27 -1.01 -0.61
C PRO A 23 -10.52 0.33 -0.59
N GLN A 24 -9.59 0.52 0.34
CA GLN A 24 -8.76 1.73 0.45
C GLN A 24 -7.39 1.53 -0.19
N ILE A 25 -6.82 2.60 -0.77
CA ILE A 25 -5.43 2.58 -1.21
C ILE A 25 -4.52 2.58 0.03
N LEU A 26 -3.73 1.52 0.17
CA LEU A 26 -2.84 1.30 1.31
C LEU A 26 -1.35 1.43 0.95
N ALA A 27 -1.02 1.49 -0.34
CA ALA A 27 0.35 1.71 -0.78
C ALA A 27 0.37 2.31 -2.17
N PHE A 28 1.48 2.98 -2.49
CA PHE A 28 1.76 3.45 -3.84
C PHE A 28 3.01 2.76 -4.40
N SER A 29 3.08 2.62 -5.71
CA SER A 29 4.32 2.27 -6.41
C SER A 29 4.53 3.19 -7.59
N ILE A 30 5.78 3.60 -7.79
CA ILE A 30 6.21 4.40 -8.93
C ILE A 30 7.22 3.55 -9.69
N SER A 31 6.97 3.30 -10.97
CA SER A 31 7.95 2.71 -11.89
C SER A 31 8.31 3.71 -12.97
N HIS A 32 9.56 3.71 -13.40
CA HIS A 32 10.04 4.63 -14.41
C HIS A 32 11.10 3.99 -15.31
N ASP A 33 11.24 4.57 -16.50
CA ASP A 33 12.33 4.31 -17.42
C ASP A 33 12.93 5.65 -17.87
N HIS A 34 13.77 5.63 -18.90
CA HIS A 34 14.44 6.83 -19.40
C HIS A 34 13.50 7.86 -20.08
N ARG A 35 12.21 7.55 -20.27
CA ARG A 35 11.24 8.46 -20.92
C ARG A 35 9.94 8.64 -20.14
N SER A 36 9.53 7.64 -19.37
CA SER A 36 8.19 7.58 -18.78
C SER A 36 8.18 7.22 -17.31
N VAL A 37 7.10 7.62 -16.65
CA VAL A 37 6.78 7.27 -15.26
C VAL A 37 5.35 6.70 -15.22
N ARG A 38 5.14 5.69 -14.37
CA ARG A 38 3.85 5.06 -14.09
C ARG A 38 3.64 5.01 -12.58
N ILE A 39 2.53 5.59 -12.11
CA ILE A 39 2.15 5.65 -10.70
C ILE A 39 0.92 4.79 -10.49
N TYR A 40 0.97 3.92 -9.48
CA TYR A 40 -0.12 3.04 -9.10
C TYR A 40 -0.45 3.17 -7.62
N GLY A 41 -1.75 3.11 -7.30
CA GLY A 41 -2.24 2.84 -5.95
C GLY A 41 -2.57 1.36 -5.81
N HIS A 42 -2.25 0.75 -4.67
CA HIS A 42 -2.51 -0.66 -4.37
C HIS A 42 -3.57 -0.74 -3.27
N TYR A 43 -4.59 -1.57 -3.48
CA TYR A 43 -5.72 -1.70 -2.57
C TYR A 43 -6.18 -3.16 -2.50
N PRO A 44 -6.71 -3.60 -1.35
CA PRO A 44 -7.35 -4.89 -1.22
C PRO A 44 -8.84 -4.82 -1.56
N VAL A 45 -9.42 -5.95 -1.94
CA VAL A 45 -10.87 -6.20 -1.87
C VAL A 45 -11.04 -7.42 -0.99
N ILE A 46 -11.79 -7.25 0.10
CA ILE A 46 -11.98 -8.27 1.13
C ILE A 46 -13.41 -8.82 1.02
N ALA A 47 -13.54 -10.14 0.95
CA ALA A 47 -14.81 -10.86 0.89
C ALA A 47 -14.75 -12.06 1.84
N GLY A 48 -15.25 -11.87 3.07
CA GLY A 48 -15.07 -12.87 4.14
C GLY A 48 -13.59 -13.02 4.47
N ASN A 49 -13.09 -14.25 4.43
CA ASN A 49 -11.67 -14.55 4.67
C ASN A 49 -10.79 -14.37 3.42
N ASP A 50 -11.39 -14.23 2.24
CA ASP A 50 -10.64 -14.07 1.00
C ASP A 50 -10.27 -12.60 0.80
N THR A 51 -9.01 -12.36 0.43
CA THR A 51 -8.53 -11.03 0.05
C THR A 51 -7.82 -11.09 -1.30
N ILE A 52 -8.28 -10.27 -2.25
CA ILE A 52 -7.62 -10.07 -3.54
C ILE A 52 -6.96 -8.69 -3.57
N TYR A 53 -5.74 -8.62 -4.07
CA TYR A 53 -4.95 -7.40 -4.13
C TYR A 53 -4.89 -6.86 -5.55
N TYR A 54 -5.33 -5.62 -5.72
CA TYR A 54 -5.37 -4.94 -7.00
C TYR A 54 -4.42 -3.74 -7.02
N ARG A 55 -4.12 -3.27 -8.24
CA ARG A 55 -3.52 -1.96 -8.45
C ARG A 55 -4.39 -1.12 -9.37
N HIS A 56 -4.54 0.15 -9.04
CA HIS A 56 -5.18 1.15 -9.87
C HIS A 56 -4.11 2.06 -10.52
N PRO A 57 -4.07 2.19 -11.86
CA PRO A 57 -3.20 3.16 -12.51
C PRO A 57 -3.68 4.58 -12.22
N ILE A 58 -2.91 5.32 -11.43
CA ILE A 58 -3.23 6.71 -11.06
C ILE A 58 -2.80 7.64 -12.19
N HIS A 59 -1.58 7.46 -12.70
CA HIS A 59 -1.07 8.29 -13.78
C HIS A 59 0.03 7.57 -14.56
N THR A 60 0.13 7.85 -15.85
CA THR A 60 1.23 7.43 -16.73
C THR A 60 1.53 8.56 -17.68
N TYR A 61 2.80 8.96 -17.76
CA TYR A 61 3.21 10.12 -18.55
C TYR A 61 4.67 10.00 -19.03
N TYR A 62 5.02 10.80 -20.05
CA TYR A 62 6.35 10.85 -20.64
C TYR A 62 7.04 12.18 -20.33
N PHE A 63 8.01 12.16 -19.41
CA PHE A 63 8.69 13.38 -18.95
C PHE A 63 9.67 13.97 -19.96
N THR A 64 9.97 13.28 -21.05
CA THR A 64 10.82 13.78 -22.16
C THR A 64 10.01 14.53 -23.22
N THR A 65 8.70 14.61 -23.08
CA THR A 65 7.81 15.29 -24.04
C THR A 65 7.40 16.68 -23.52
N LEU A 66 6.81 17.52 -24.39
CA LEU A 66 6.27 18.84 -24.04
C LEU A 66 7.27 19.72 -23.28
N ASP A 67 8.54 19.72 -23.72
CA ASP A 67 9.66 20.44 -23.10
C ASP A 67 9.85 20.17 -21.61
N GLY A 68 9.50 18.95 -21.15
CA GLY A 68 9.67 18.53 -19.77
C GLY A 68 8.62 19.11 -18.81
N ARG A 69 7.46 19.52 -19.31
CA ARG A 69 6.33 20.04 -18.51
C ARG A 69 6.05 19.19 -17.25
N ASP A 70 6.03 17.87 -17.40
CA ASP A 70 5.66 16.94 -16.31
C ASP A 70 6.87 16.35 -15.57
N LYS A 71 8.08 16.90 -15.78
CA LYS A 71 9.33 16.36 -15.22
C LYS A 71 9.29 16.22 -13.70
N TRP A 72 8.58 17.11 -13.01
CA TRP A 72 8.52 17.13 -11.54
C TRP A 72 7.33 16.41 -10.93
N THR A 73 6.41 15.86 -11.75
CA THR A 73 5.16 15.27 -11.27
C THR A 73 5.38 14.11 -10.29
N ALA A 74 6.28 13.17 -10.60
CA ALA A 74 6.60 12.06 -9.69
C ALA A 74 7.21 12.53 -8.37
N TYR A 75 8.06 13.55 -8.41
CA TYR A 75 8.68 14.13 -7.22
C TYR A 75 7.63 14.79 -6.32
N GLN A 76 6.76 15.62 -6.89
CA GLN A 76 5.68 16.28 -6.15
C GLN A 76 4.68 15.26 -5.59
N PHE A 77 4.32 14.24 -6.37
CA PHE A 77 3.48 13.14 -5.89
C PHE A 77 4.11 12.44 -4.69
N THR A 78 5.41 12.10 -4.78
CA THR A 78 6.14 11.43 -3.69
C THR A 78 6.19 12.29 -2.44
N LYS A 79 6.49 13.59 -2.56
CA LYS A 79 6.42 14.53 -1.44
C LYS A 79 5.03 14.53 -0.80
N ASN A 80 3.97 14.67 -1.58
CA ASN A 80 2.61 14.69 -1.04
C ASN A 80 2.23 13.37 -0.35
N VAL A 81 2.73 12.23 -0.85
CA VAL A 81 2.58 10.95 -0.15
C VAL A 81 3.20 11.02 1.24
N TYR A 82 4.43 11.53 1.39
CA TYR A 82 5.09 11.62 2.70
C TYR A 82 4.54 12.73 3.60
N ASP A 83 4.24 13.91 3.04
CA ASP A 83 3.88 15.09 3.81
C ASP A 83 2.39 15.07 4.22
N THR A 84 1.53 14.43 3.42
CA THR A 84 0.07 14.46 3.63
C THR A 84 -0.53 13.08 3.92
N TRP A 85 -0.27 12.09 3.07
CA TRP A 85 -0.94 10.79 3.19
C TRP A 85 -0.33 9.89 4.26
N MET A 86 1.01 9.80 4.31
CA MET A 86 1.75 8.92 5.19
C MET A 86 1.49 9.18 6.68
N PRO A 87 1.40 10.43 7.17
CA PRO A 87 1.14 10.67 8.60
C PRO A 87 -0.23 10.13 9.03
N ALA A 88 -1.26 10.32 8.19
CA ALA A 88 -2.59 9.77 8.46
C ALA A 88 -2.60 8.24 8.40
N HIS A 89 -1.94 7.66 7.40
CA HIS A 89 -1.82 6.21 7.26
C HIS A 89 -1.05 5.57 8.43
N PHE A 90 0.06 6.18 8.83
CA PHE A 90 0.86 5.75 9.98
C PHE A 90 0.04 5.78 11.27
N LYS A 91 -0.71 6.87 11.53
CA LYS A 91 -1.59 6.96 12.69
C LYS A 91 -2.66 5.86 12.70
N ASN A 92 -3.21 5.51 11.54
CA ASN A 92 -4.18 4.41 11.44
C ASN A 92 -3.54 3.06 11.78
N ILE A 93 -2.30 2.81 11.33
CA ILE A 93 -1.54 1.59 11.67
C ILE A 93 -1.25 1.54 13.17
N CYS A 94 -0.73 2.62 13.77
CA CYS A 94 -0.49 2.69 15.21
C CYS A 94 -1.78 2.41 16.01
N SER A 95 -2.90 3.02 15.61
CA SER A 95 -4.20 2.77 16.25
C SER A 95 -4.65 1.32 16.18
N ALA A 96 -4.27 0.56 15.15
CA ALA A 96 -4.53 -0.87 15.10
C ALA A 96 -3.57 -1.64 16.02
N ILE A 97 -2.27 -1.33 15.97
CA ILE A 97 -1.25 -1.95 16.83
C ILE A 97 -1.57 -1.78 18.32
N ASP A 98 -1.98 -0.58 18.74
CA ASP A 98 -2.30 -0.27 20.13
C ASP A 98 -3.52 -1.05 20.66
N GLN A 99 -4.34 -1.61 19.77
CA GLN A 99 -5.53 -2.41 20.11
C GLN A 99 -5.29 -3.91 20.01
N LEU A 100 -4.06 -4.35 19.69
CA LEU A 100 -3.73 -5.76 19.60
C LEU A 100 -3.80 -6.42 21.00
N PRO A 101 -4.53 -7.53 21.15
CA PRO A 101 -4.47 -8.36 22.34
C PRO A 101 -3.03 -8.77 22.68
N SER A 102 -2.67 -8.73 23.97
CA SER A 102 -1.35 -9.12 24.46
C SER A 102 -1.00 -10.60 24.24
N ASN A 103 -2.01 -11.41 23.92
CA ASN A 103 -1.93 -12.86 23.72
C ASN A 103 -2.19 -13.28 22.26
N LEU A 104 -2.04 -12.36 21.30
CA LEU A 104 -2.11 -12.71 19.88
C LEU A 104 -0.95 -13.63 19.50
N ASP A 105 -1.31 -14.82 19.05
CA ASP A 105 -0.38 -15.74 18.44
C ASP A 105 -0.26 -15.41 16.94
N PHE A 106 0.90 -14.89 16.54
CA PHE A 106 1.22 -14.58 15.15
C PHE A 106 1.89 -15.76 14.45
N ASP A 107 1.81 -16.97 15.02
CA ASP A 107 2.50 -18.18 14.60
C ASP A 107 2.76 -18.22 13.09
N VAL A 108 3.99 -17.88 12.73
CA VAL A 108 4.50 -18.03 11.36
C VAL A 108 5.00 -19.45 11.30
N PRO A 109 4.38 -20.35 10.51
CA PRO A 109 4.87 -21.71 10.38
C PRO A 109 6.35 -21.66 9.98
N PRO A 110 7.24 -22.39 10.66
CA PRO A 110 8.65 -22.41 10.30
C PRO A 110 8.79 -22.77 8.82
N LEU A 111 9.65 -22.02 8.13
CA LEU A 111 9.93 -22.23 6.71
C LEU A 111 10.31 -23.70 6.52
N SER A 112 9.46 -24.49 5.85
CA SER A 112 9.75 -25.90 5.61
C SER A 112 11.09 -25.99 4.88
N GLU A 113 12.07 -26.65 5.49
CA GLU A 113 13.34 -26.93 4.85
C GLU A 113 13.04 -27.74 3.58
N ALA A 114 13.39 -27.17 2.43
CA ALA A 114 13.30 -27.87 1.16
C ALA A 114 14.22 -29.09 1.24
N THR A 115 13.61 -30.27 1.20
CA THR A 115 14.31 -31.56 1.17
C THR A 115 14.86 -31.85 -0.22
#